data_AF-A0A6L5K6A0-F1
#
_entry.id   AF-A0A6L5K6A0-F1
#
_cell.length_a   1.000
_cell.length_b   1.000
_cell.length_c   1.000
_cell.angle_alpha   90.00
_cell.angle_beta   90.00
_cell.angle_gamma   90.00
#
_symmetry.space_group_name_H-M   'P 1'
#
loop_
_entity.id
_entity.type
_entity.pdbx_description
1 polymer ?
#
loop_
_entity_poly.entity_id
_entity_poly.type
_entity_poly.pdbx_seq_one_letter_code
_entity_poly.pdbx_strand_id
1 'polypeptide(L)'
;MTVKIITDSVADLSPQIVAEMGISVVPLRVRFGDEVYRDGIDLTPDQFYGKLKTSKIFPNTSVPSPADFVQVYDKLSEETDEILAILVSARLSATYEVARQSIEKMKRKCRVELLDSETATMAEGFIVMTAAKAAKGGAKLDEVIEVARQTVPRVDFRAA
;
A
#
# COMPACT_ATOMS: atom_id res chain seq x y z
N MET A 1 -14.80 13.82 -9.34
CA MET A 1 -14.45 13.19 -8.05
C MET A 1 -12.94 13.11 -7.96
N THR A 2 -12.38 13.12 -6.76
CA THR A 2 -10.92 13.08 -6.57
C THR A 2 -10.41 11.64 -6.67
N VAL A 3 -9.29 11.44 -7.38
CA VAL A 3 -8.61 10.14 -7.44
C VAL A 3 -8.26 9.68 -6.02
N LYS A 4 -8.56 8.42 -5.68
CA LYS A 4 -8.18 7.87 -4.37
C LYS A 4 -6.88 7.08 -4.48
N ILE A 5 -6.02 7.22 -3.48
CA ILE A 5 -4.72 6.56 -3.44
C ILE A 5 -4.76 5.40 -2.45
N ILE A 6 -4.28 4.25 -2.90
CA ILE A 6 -4.02 3.07 -2.08
C ILE A 6 -2.52 2.80 -2.07
N THR A 7 -2.01 2.34 -0.94
CA THR A 7 -0.71 1.70 -0.81
C THR A 7 -0.79 0.52 0.14
N ASP A 8 0.31 -0.17 0.37
CA ASP A 8 0.41 -1.22 1.37
C ASP A 8 1.29 -0.79 2.55
N SER A 9 1.34 -1.59 3.63
CA SER A 9 2.05 -1.19 4.85
C SER A 9 3.56 -1.06 4.67
N VAL A 10 4.15 -1.62 3.61
CA VAL A 10 5.60 -1.52 3.34
C VAL A 10 6.02 -0.11 2.94
N ALA A 11 5.08 0.76 2.57
CA ALA A 11 5.38 2.17 2.31
C ALA A 11 5.85 2.95 3.55
N ASP A 12 5.74 2.38 4.76
CA ASP A 12 6.20 2.94 6.05
C ASP A 12 5.65 4.34 6.37
N LEU A 13 4.50 4.70 5.79
CA LEU A 13 3.86 5.99 6.01
C LEU A 13 3.32 6.09 7.44
N SER A 14 3.59 7.22 8.11
CA SER A 14 3.03 7.46 9.44
C SER A 14 1.50 7.64 9.38
N PRO A 15 0.76 7.26 10.45
CA PRO A 15 -0.69 7.45 10.50
C PRO A 15 -1.12 8.90 10.26
N GLN A 16 -0.30 9.87 10.66
CA GLN A 16 -0.55 11.30 10.44
C GLN A 16 -0.51 11.65 8.95
N ILE A 17 0.49 11.18 8.21
CA ILE A 17 0.61 11.41 6.76
C ILE A 17 -0.55 10.73 6.03
N VAL A 18 -0.86 9.48 6.40
CA VAL A 18 -1.97 8.71 5.83
C VAL A 18 -3.28 9.47 5.96
N ALA A 19 -3.57 9.99 7.16
CA ALA A 19 -4.79 10.76 7.43
C ALA A 19 -4.81 12.12 6.68
N GLU A 20 -3.72 12.89 6.71
CA GLU A 20 -3.65 14.22 6.09
C GLU A 20 -3.82 14.16 4.56
N MET A 21 -3.25 13.13 3.94
CA MET A 21 -3.26 12.95 2.49
C MET A 21 -4.43 12.10 2.00
N GLY A 22 -5.23 11.50 2.90
CA GLY A 22 -6.38 10.67 2.52
C GLY A 22 -5.99 9.37 1.81
N ILE A 23 -4.87 8.78 2.21
CA ILE A 23 -4.33 7.54 1.65
C ILE A 23 -5.00 6.34 2.33
N SER A 24 -5.33 5.29 1.58
CA SER A 24 -5.75 4.01 2.15
C SER A 24 -4.58 3.04 2.18
N VAL A 25 -4.33 2.41 3.32
CA VAL A 25 -3.23 1.45 3.49
C VAL A 25 -3.80 0.04 3.65
N VAL A 26 -3.34 -0.90 2.82
CA VAL A 26 -3.66 -2.33 2.94
C VAL A 26 -2.54 -3.02 3.73
N PRO A 27 -2.80 -3.52 4.95
CA PRO A 27 -1.73 -4.06 5.78
C PRO A 27 -1.27 -5.43 5.28
N LEU A 28 0.05 -5.61 5.19
CA LEU A 28 0.65 -6.94 5.09
C LEU A 28 0.46 -7.71 6.41
N ARG A 29 0.79 -9.00 6.38
CA ARG A 29 0.69 -9.85 7.57
C ARG A 29 2.07 -10.20 8.10
N VAL A 30 2.24 -10.06 9.41
CA VAL A 30 3.38 -10.57 10.17
C VAL A 30 2.92 -11.77 10.98
N ARG A 31 3.69 -12.85 10.96
CA ARG A 31 3.34 -14.08 11.69
C ARG A 31 4.48 -14.54 12.58
N PHE A 32 4.13 -14.91 13.81
CA PHE A 32 5.00 -15.59 14.77
C PHE A 32 4.37 -16.94 15.12
N GLY A 33 4.84 -18.02 14.49
CA GLY A 33 4.22 -19.34 14.64
C GLY A 33 2.78 -19.34 14.08
N ASP A 34 1.80 -19.58 14.94
CA ASP A 34 0.38 -19.58 14.56
C ASP A 34 -0.29 -18.20 14.70
N GLU A 35 0.36 -17.26 15.39
CA GLU A 35 -0.17 -15.91 15.57
C GLU A 35 0.08 -15.07 14.32
N VAL A 36 -0.97 -14.42 13.80
CA VAL A 36 -0.92 -13.55 12.62
C VAL A 36 -1.44 -12.16 12.97
N TYR A 37 -0.66 -11.15 12.60
CA TYR A 37 -0.94 -9.74 12.88
C TYR A 37 -1.02 -8.98 11.55
N ARG A 38 -1.94 -8.02 11.44
CA ARG A 38 -1.89 -6.99 10.41
C ARG A 38 -0.84 -5.96 10.80
N ASP A 39 0.14 -5.77 9.93
CA ASP A 39 1.23 -4.82 10.12
C ASP A 39 0.72 -3.39 10.30
N GLY A 40 1.22 -2.69 11.31
CA GLY A 40 0.79 -1.34 11.70
C GLY A 40 -0.61 -1.22 12.31
N ILE A 41 -1.40 -2.31 12.34
CA ILE A 41 -2.77 -2.32 12.89
C ILE A 41 -2.84 -3.15 14.17
N ASP A 42 -2.47 -4.43 14.10
CA ASP A 42 -2.50 -5.35 15.24
C ASP A 42 -1.14 -5.43 15.95
N LEU A 43 -0.07 -5.02 15.26
CA LEU A 43 1.31 -5.06 15.76
C LEU A 43 2.04 -3.77 15.37
N THR A 44 2.42 -2.97 16.37
CA THR A 44 3.25 -1.76 16.15
C THR A 44 4.72 -2.13 15.99
N PRO A 45 5.56 -1.24 15.41
CA PRO A 45 7.00 -1.47 15.32
C PRO A 45 7.65 -1.77 16.68
N ASP A 46 7.30 -1.03 17.74
CA ASP A 46 7.85 -1.26 19.08
C ASP A 46 7.45 -2.64 19.63
N GLN A 47 6.19 -3.05 19.43
CA GLN A 47 5.73 -4.37 19.82
C GLN A 47 6.42 -5.47 19.01
N PHE A 48 6.60 -5.26 17.69
CA PHE A 48 7.33 -6.19 16.82
C PHE A 48 8.75 -6.39 17.31
N TYR A 49 9.52 -5.31 17.54
CA TYR A 49 10.91 -5.42 17.99
C TYR A 49 11.02 -5.97 19.42
N GLY A 50 10.06 -5.66 20.31
CA GLY A 50 9.96 -6.29 21.62
C GLY A 50 9.74 -7.80 21.53
N LYS A 51 8.83 -8.24 20.66
CA LYS A 51 8.55 -9.66 20.41
C LYS A 51 9.72 -10.34 19.71
N LEU A 52 10.40 -9.68 18.78
CA LEU A 52 11.57 -10.22 18.07
C LEU A 52 12.72 -10.56 19.03
N LYS A 53 12.95 -9.75 20.07
CA LYS A 53 13.99 -9.99 21.08
C LYS A 53 13.68 -11.16 22.03
N THR A 54 12.40 -11.47 22.23
CA THR A 54 11.94 -12.40 23.27
C THR A 54 11.40 -13.71 22.71
N SER A 55 10.93 -13.71 21.46
CA SER A 55 10.39 -14.87 20.78
C SER A 55 11.50 -15.83 20.37
N LYS A 56 11.27 -17.13 20.61
CA LYS A 56 12.10 -18.21 20.07
C LYS A 56 11.78 -18.53 18.61
N ILE A 57 10.62 -18.08 18.13
CA ILE A 57 10.15 -18.27 16.76
C ILE A 57 10.44 -16.98 15.98
N PHE A 58 11.20 -17.11 14.89
CA PHE A 58 11.44 -15.99 13.99
C PHE A 58 10.16 -15.64 13.22
N PRO A 59 9.91 -14.34 12.99
CA PRO A 59 8.76 -13.95 12.21
C PRO A 59 8.91 -14.36 10.75
N ASN A 60 7.78 -14.59 10.09
CA ASN A 60 7.68 -14.54 8.65
C ASN A 60 6.60 -13.52 8.24
N THR A 61 6.57 -13.20 6.96
CA THR A 61 5.60 -12.28 6.39
C THR A 61 4.76 -12.99 5.33
N SER A 62 3.55 -12.49 5.10
CA SER A 62 2.75 -12.86 3.95
C SER A 62 2.02 -11.65 3.38
N VAL A 63 1.67 -11.76 2.10
CA VAL A 63 0.84 -10.78 1.40
C VAL A 63 -0.54 -10.61 2.07
N PRO A 64 -1.21 -9.47 1.84
CA PRO A 64 -2.63 -9.32 2.20
C PRO A 64 -3.47 -10.37 1.48
N SER A 65 -4.65 -10.68 2.01
CA SER A 65 -5.59 -11.55 1.31
C SER A 65 -6.26 -10.80 0.16
N PRO A 66 -6.75 -11.48 -0.90
CA PRO A 66 -7.56 -10.82 -1.93
C PRO A 66 -8.78 -10.08 -1.35
N ALA A 67 -9.37 -10.60 -0.27
CA ALA A 67 -10.50 -9.98 0.39
C ALA A 67 -10.13 -8.62 1.03
N ASP A 68 -8.89 -8.46 1.51
CA ASP A 68 -8.41 -7.20 2.08
C ASP A 68 -8.40 -6.09 1.01
N PHE A 69 -7.92 -6.39 -0.21
CA PHE A 69 -7.95 -5.44 -1.33
C PHE A 69 -9.37 -5.17 -1.83
N VAL A 70 -10.20 -6.21 -2.02
CA VAL A 70 -11.60 -6.04 -2.47
C VAL A 70 -12.37 -5.12 -1.52
N GLN A 71 -12.20 -5.27 -0.20
CA GLN A 71 -12.87 -4.41 0.77
C GLN A 71 -12.48 -2.93 0.60
N VAL A 72 -11.20 -2.64 0.39
CA VAL A 72 -10.72 -1.27 0.18
C VAL A 72 -11.20 -0.71 -1.17
N TYR A 73 -11.13 -1.50 -2.24
CA TYR A 73 -11.61 -1.10 -3.55
C TYR A 73 -13.11 -0.82 -3.57
N ASP A 74 -13.93 -1.74 -3.03
CA ASP A 74 -15.38 -1.57 -2.96
C ASP A 74 -15.73 -0.32 -2.15
N LYS A 75 -15.11 -0.13 -0.97
CA LYS A 75 -15.33 1.05 -0.14
C LYS A 75 -15.01 2.35 -0.89
N LEU A 76 -13.83 2.45 -1.52
CA LEU A 76 -13.43 3.66 -2.22
C LEU A 76 -14.25 3.91 -3.49
N SER A 77 -14.72 2.84 -4.16
CA SER A 77 -15.58 2.96 -5.33
C SER A 77 -16.94 3.60 -5.04
N GLU A 78 -17.33 3.69 -3.76
CA GLU A 78 -18.51 4.45 -3.35
C GLU A 78 -18.29 5.97 -3.44
N GLU A 79 -17.04 6.42 -3.36
CA GLU A 79 -16.63 7.83 -3.28
C GLU A 79 -15.97 8.36 -4.56
N THR A 80 -15.47 7.46 -5.43
CA THR A 80 -14.76 7.82 -6.65
C THR A 80 -14.92 6.78 -7.76
N ASP A 81 -14.72 7.21 -9.00
CA ASP A 81 -14.64 6.33 -10.17
C ASP A 81 -13.20 6.00 -10.57
N GLU A 82 -12.21 6.56 -9.86
CA GLU A 82 -10.78 6.47 -10.21
C GLU A 82 -9.90 6.21 -8.97
N ILE A 83 -9.16 5.10 -8.99
CA ILE A 83 -8.26 4.66 -7.92
C ILE A 83 -6.88 4.38 -8.52
N LEU A 84 -5.84 4.84 -7.83
CA LEU A 84 -4.46 4.42 -8.06
C LEU A 84 -3.94 3.65 -6.84
N ALA A 85 -3.48 2.42 -7.06
CA ALA A 85 -2.76 1.63 -6.07
C ALA A 85 -1.26 1.63 -6.39
N ILE A 86 -0.43 2.16 -5.50
CA ILE A 86 1.04 2.15 -5.59
C ILE A 86 1.54 1.19 -4.52
N LEU A 87 2.21 0.11 -4.93
CA LEU A 87 2.52 -1.01 -4.05
C LEU A 87 4.01 -1.32 -4.04
N VAL A 88 4.45 -2.03 -3.01
CA VAL A 88 5.82 -2.54 -2.88
C VAL A 88 6.24 -3.31 -4.13
N SER A 89 7.54 -3.26 -4.43
CA SER A 89 8.11 -3.89 -5.62
C SER A 89 7.57 -5.30 -5.86
N ALA A 90 7.09 -5.57 -7.09
CA ALA A 90 6.64 -6.91 -7.47
C ALA A 90 7.78 -7.95 -7.44
N ARG A 91 9.04 -7.50 -7.38
CA ARG A 91 10.23 -8.35 -7.20
C ARG A 91 10.46 -8.75 -5.74
N LEU A 92 9.92 -7.99 -4.79
CA LEU A 92 10.07 -8.23 -3.35
C LEU A 92 8.87 -8.96 -2.76
N SER A 93 7.67 -8.74 -3.31
CA SER A 93 6.43 -9.31 -2.80
C SER A 93 5.41 -9.58 -3.90
N ALA A 94 4.59 -10.61 -3.70
CA ALA A 94 3.43 -10.88 -4.55
C ALA A 94 2.22 -9.96 -4.26
N THR A 95 2.37 -8.95 -3.39
CA THR A 95 1.31 -7.98 -3.06
C THR A 95 0.71 -7.34 -4.31
N TYR A 96 1.54 -6.92 -5.26
CA TYR A 96 1.10 -6.35 -6.54
C TYR A 96 0.15 -7.28 -7.31
N GLU A 97 0.52 -8.55 -7.43
CA GLU A 97 -0.27 -9.53 -8.18
C GLU A 97 -1.59 -9.86 -7.47
N VAL A 98 -1.58 -9.96 -6.14
CA VAL A 98 -2.80 -10.14 -5.35
C VAL A 98 -3.75 -8.95 -5.52
N ALA A 99 -3.23 -7.73 -5.48
CA ALA A 99 -4.00 -6.51 -5.71
C ALA A 99 -4.63 -6.52 -7.11
N ARG A 100 -3.85 -6.85 -8.15
CA ARG A 100 -4.31 -6.92 -9.55
C ARG A 100 -5.46 -7.91 -9.72
N GLN A 101 -5.31 -9.13 -9.21
CA GLN A 101 -6.35 -10.17 -9.28
C GLN A 101 -7.61 -9.79 -8.47
N SER A 102 -7.48 -8.91 -7.49
CA SER A 102 -8.60 -8.49 -6.65
C SER A 102 -9.53 -7.50 -7.34
N ILE A 103 -9.08 -6.81 -8.40
CA ILE A 103 -9.93 -5.91 -9.21
C ILE A 103 -11.09 -6.69 -9.84
N GLU A 104 -10.83 -7.91 -10.35
CA GLU A 104 -11.86 -8.75 -10.99
C GLU A 104 -12.96 -9.21 -10.03
N LYS A 105 -12.73 -9.06 -8.72
CA LYS A 105 -13.63 -9.48 -7.64
C LYS A 105 -14.43 -8.31 -7.04
N MET A 106 -14.22 -7.10 -7.54
CA MET A 106 -14.96 -5.91 -7.10
C MET A 106 -16.44 -6.02 -7.43
N LYS A 107 -17.29 -5.49 -6.56
CA LYS A 107 -18.75 -5.48 -6.75
C LYS A 107 -19.19 -4.30 -7.61
N ARG A 108 -18.47 -3.18 -7.52
CA ARG A 108 -18.78 -1.94 -8.23
C ARG A 108 -17.68 -1.63 -9.25
N LYS A 109 -18.08 -1.12 -10.41
CA LYS A 109 -17.14 -0.67 -11.43
C LYS A 109 -16.46 0.61 -10.96
N CYS A 110 -15.13 0.59 -10.96
CA CYS A 110 -14.25 1.72 -10.70
C CYS A 110 -13.01 1.49 -11.56
N ARG A 111 -12.43 2.54 -12.14
CA ARG A 111 -11.16 2.42 -12.84
C ARG A 111 -10.05 2.34 -11.81
N VAL A 112 -9.51 1.14 -11.61
CA VAL A 112 -8.38 0.89 -10.70
C VAL A 112 -7.13 0.64 -11.52
N GLU A 113 -6.13 1.49 -11.35
CA GLU A 113 -4.82 1.34 -11.96
C GLU A 113 -3.80 0.98 -10.89
N LEU A 114 -2.86 0.11 -11.25
CA LEU A 114 -1.78 -0.32 -10.36
C LEU A 114 -0.45 0.21 -10.87
N LEU A 115 0.41 0.60 -9.93
CA LEU A 115 1.79 0.97 -10.18
C LEU A 115 2.70 0.16 -9.26
N ASP A 116 3.60 -0.60 -9.89
CA ASP A 116 4.72 -1.22 -9.19
C ASP A 116 5.71 -0.10 -8.82
N SER A 117 5.96 0.10 -7.53
CA SER A 117 6.86 1.16 -7.08
C SER A 117 8.33 0.87 -7.42
N GLU A 118 8.66 -0.38 -7.75
CA GLU A 118 10.03 -0.88 -7.95
C GLU A 118 10.95 -0.70 -6.73
N THR A 119 10.38 -0.38 -5.57
CA THR A 119 11.10 -0.09 -4.33
C THR A 119 10.31 -0.58 -3.11
N ALA A 120 10.71 -0.16 -1.90
CA ALA A 120 10.05 -0.46 -0.63
C ALA A 120 10.31 0.65 0.38
N THR A 121 9.71 0.58 1.56
CA THR A 121 9.91 1.52 2.68
C THR A 121 9.52 2.95 2.26
N MET A 122 10.10 3.97 2.89
CA MET A 122 9.82 5.37 2.55
C MET A 122 10.17 5.76 1.11
N ALA A 123 11.00 5.00 0.38
CA ALA A 123 11.16 5.24 -1.06
C ALA A 123 9.85 5.01 -1.82
N GLU A 124 9.09 3.97 -1.46
CA GLU A 124 7.71 3.77 -1.93
C GLU A 124 6.82 4.88 -1.39
N GLY A 125 6.93 5.17 -0.08
CA GLY A 125 6.17 6.23 0.57
C GLY A 125 6.26 7.59 -0.13
N PHE A 126 7.44 8.00 -0.61
CA PHE A 126 7.61 9.26 -1.35
C PHE A 126 6.87 9.29 -2.70
N ILE A 127 6.81 8.15 -3.39
CA ILE A 127 6.03 8.01 -4.63
C ILE A 127 4.53 8.17 -4.30
N VAL A 128 4.06 7.46 -3.27
CA VAL A 128 2.67 7.52 -2.79
C VAL A 128 2.28 8.95 -2.38
N MET A 129 3.11 9.62 -1.59
CA MET A 129 2.86 10.99 -1.13
C MET A 129 2.78 11.98 -2.29
N THR A 130 3.63 11.84 -3.31
CA THR A 130 3.63 12.72 -4.49
C THR A 130 2.37 12.50 -5.32
N ALA A 131 1.95 11.25 -5.52
CA ALA A 131 0.70 10.91 -6.19
C ALA A 131 -0.53 11.44 -5.41
N ALA A 132 -0.56 11.24 -4.09
CA ALA A 132 -1.65 11.73 -3.23
C ALA A 132 -1.76 13.25 -3.24
N LYS A 133 -0.64 13.97 -3.29
CA LYS A 133 -0.62 15.42 -3.44
C LYS A 133 -1.23 15.87 -4.78
N ALA A 134 -0.88 15.20 -5.88
CA ALA A 134 -1.45 15.50 -7.20
C ALA A 134 -2.96 15.22 -7.23
N ALA A 135 -3.39 14.06 -6.70
CA ALA A 135 -4.79 13.70 -6.59
C ALA A 135 -5.58 14.73 -5.77
N LYS A 136 -5.09 15.11 -4.58
CA LYS A 136 -5.71 16.14 -3.73
C LYS A 136 -5.78 17.52 -4.40
N GLY A 137 -4.85 17.79 -5.33
CA GLY A 137 -4.86 18.99 -6.19
C GLY A 137 -5.87 18.95 -7.34
N GLY A 138 -6.62 17.85 -7.51
CA GLY A 138 -7.64 17.68 -8.54
C GLY A 138 -7.13 17.11 -9.86
N ALA A 139 -5.90 16.61 -9.91
CA ALA A 139 -5.37 15.93 -11.09
C ALA A 139 -6.18 14.65 -11.41
N LYS A 140 -6.31 14.35 -12.70
CA LYS A 140 -6.99 13.13 -13.18
C LYS A 140 -6.10 11.90 -13.03
N LEU A 141 -6.69 10.71 -13.06
CA LEU A 141 -5.96 9.45 -12.81
C LEU A 141 -4.69 9.30 -13.67
N ASP A 142 -4.78 9.55 -14.97
CA ASP A 142 -3.62 9.42 -15.88
C ASP A 142 -2.49 10.40 -15.53
N GLU A 143 -2.83 11.61 -15.08
CA GLU A 143 -1.86 12.62 -14.62
C GLU A 143 -1.22 12.20 -13.29
N VAL A 144 -2.01 11.64 -12.37
CA VAL A 144 -1.51 11.14 -11.08
C VAL A 144 -0.56 9.95 -11.30
N ILE A 145 -0.89 9.03 -12.22
CA ILE A 145 -0.03 7.92 -12.61
C ILE A 145 1.28 8.44 -13.19
N GLU A 146 1.23 9.42 -14.08
CA GLU A 146 2.43 9.99 -14.69
C GLU A 146 3.33 10.65 -13.63
N VAL A 147 2.75 11.40 -12.69
CA VAL A 147 3.48 11.98 -11.55
C VAL A 147 4.16 10.89 -10.72
N ALA A 148 3.46 9.80 -10.41
CA ALA A 148 4.01 8.68 -9.68
C ALA A 148 5.17 8.01 -10.45
N ARG A 149 4.98 7.72 -11.75
CA ARG A 149 6.01 7.13 -12.63
C ARG A 149 7.26 7.99 -12.75
N GLN A 150 7.11 9.31 -12.86
CA GLN A 150 8.24 10.25 -12.89
C GLN A 150 8.96 10.36 -11.54
N THR A 151 8.30 9.96 -10.44
CA THR A 151 8.89 9.95 -9.10
C THR A 151 9.69 8.68 -8.82
N VAL A 152 9.32 7.53 -9.42
CA VAL A 152 10.04 6.25 -9.28
C VAL A 152 11.56 6.40 -9.49
N PRO A 153 12.09 6.99 -10.59
CA PRO A 153 13.53 7.11 -10.79
C PRO A 153 14.19 8.22 -9.94
N ARG A 154 13.42 8.94 -9.11
CA ARG A 154 13.89 10.04 -8.26
C ARG A 154 13.99 9.67 -6.78
N VAL A 155 13.59 8.45 -6.45
CA VAL A 155 13.75 7.85 -5.11
C VAL A 155 14.76 6.72 -5.21
N ASP A 156 15.42 6.43 -4.09
CA ASP A 156 16.47 5.42 -4.05
C ASP A 156 16.35 4.63 -2.75
N PHE A 157 16.45 3.31 -2.86
CA PHE A 157 16.40 2.38 -1.75
C PHE A 157 17.72 1.61 -1.69
N ARG A 158 18.44 1.78 -0.60
CA ARG A 158 19.74 1.15 -0.35
C ARG A 158 19.57 0.07 0.71
N ALA A 159 19.35 -1.16 0.26
CA ALA A 159 19.50 -2.34 1.10
C ALA A 159 20.98 -2.75 1.16
N ALA A 160 21.45 -3.07 2.37
CA ALA A 160 22.82 -3.53 2.62
C ALA A 160 23.01 -5.01 2.29
#